data_AF-A0A1V5XCF2-F1
#
_entry.id   AF-A0A1V5XCF2-F1
#
_cell.length_a   1.000
_cell.length_b   1.000
_cell.length_c   1.000
_cell.angle_alpha   90.00
_cell.angle_beta   90.00
_cell.angle_gamma   90.00
#
_symmetry.space_group_name_H-M   'P 1'
#
loop_
_entity.id
_entity.type
_entity.pdbx_description
1 polymer ?
#
loop_
_entity_poly.entity_id
_entity_poly.type
_entity_poly.pdbx_seq_one_letter_code
_entity_poly.pdbx_strand_id
1 'polypeptide(L)'
;MLFNYREFSIITNPDYRKTVDEGVKCEEYVCSVYMAVDTSFENCVYEFNMMPSFEFEEHTQMSIENGIMNTIDSDYDSIQLNICRDELKRKETLLANAICHIGEFESGEDLYDTLKNQVKMTDEEISQSGFDSLKEFFEDETETQKIGLSLG
;
A
#
# COMPACT_ATOMS: atom_id res chain seq x y z
N MET A 1 5.26 -24.33 -0.67
CA MET A 1 6.56 -24.26 -1.37
C MET A 1 6.98 -22.81 -1.57
N LEU A 2 8.28 -22.48 -1.51
CA LEU A 2 8.83 -21.19 -1.96
C LEU A 2 9.51 -21.36 -3.34
N PHE A 3 9.07 -20.59 -4.33
CA PHE A 3 9.67 -20.52 -5.66
C PHE A 3 10.10 -19.07 -5.92
N ASN A 4 11.34 -18.86 -6.38
CA ASN A 4 11.85 -17.52 -6.66
C ASN A 4 11.91 -17.29 -8.16
N TYR A 5 11.34 -16.19 -8.63
CA TYR A 5 11.38 -15.79 -10.02
C TYR A 5 11.45 -14.27 -10.10
N ARG A 6 12.39 -13.75 -10.90
CA ARG A 6 12.74 -12.32 -10.94
C ARG A 6 13.02 -11.77 -9.53
N GLU A 7 12.41 -10.64 -9.16
CA GLU A 7 12.48 -10.04 -7.83
C GLU A 7 11.43 -10.58 -6.85
N PHE A 8 10.72 -11.66 -7.18
CA PHE A 8 9.62 -12.19 -6.38
C PHE A 8 9.91 -13.52 -5.71
N SER A 9 9.31 -13.68 -4.54
CA SER A 9 9.15 -14.93 -3.81
C SER A 9 7.68 -15.36 -3.91
N ILE A 10 7.43 -16.51 -4.53
CA ILE A 10 6.09 -17.06 -4.79
C ILE A 10 5.87 -18.25 -3.86
N ILE A 11 4.80 -18.19 -3.08
CA ILE A 11 4.37 -19.28 -2.21
C ILE A 11 3.13 -19.92 -2.79
N THR A 12 3.17 -21.24 -2.99
CA THR A 12 1.99 -22.01 -3.44
C THR A 12 1.32 -22.74 -2.30
N ASN A 13 -0.01 -22.81 -2.37
CA ASN A 13 -0.85 -23.67 -1.55
C ASN A 13 -1.84 -24.44 -2.45
N PRO A 14 -1.79 -25.78 -2.50
CA PRO A 14 -0.85 -26.66 -1.79
C PRO A 14 0.60 -26.51 -2.31
N ASP A 15 1.53 -27.16 -1.62
CA ASP A 15 2.94 -27.23 -2.04
C ASP A 15 3.06 -28.07 -3.32
N TYR A 16 3.33 -27.43 -4.47
CA TYR A 16 3.33 -28.15 -5.74
C TYR A 16 4.44 -29.19 -5.87
N ARG A 17 5.58 -29.01 -5.19
CA ARG A 17 6.67 -30.00 -5.22
C ARG A 17 6.25 -31.24 -4.48
N LYS A 18 5.67 -31.06 -3.29
CA LYS A 18 5.13 -32.17 -2.51
C LYS A 18 4.06 -32.95 -3.30
N THR A 19 3.15 -32.25 -3.97
CA THR A 19 2.07 -32.92 -4.72
C THR A 19 2.61 -33.68 -5.92
N VAL A 20 3.62 -33.13 -6.61
CA VAL A 20 4.33 -33.82 -7.71
C VAL A 20 5.08 -35.05 -7.19
N ASP A 21 5.83 -34.92 -6.09
CA ASP A 21 6.59 -36.02 -5.48
C ASP A 21 5.68 -37.16 -5.01
N GLU A 22 4.52 -36.82 -4.45
CA GLU A 22 3.52 -37.78 -3.98
C GLU A 22 2.62 -38.32 -5.13
N GLY A 23 2.72 -37.75 -6.33
CA GLY A 23 1.86 -38.08 -7.47
C GLY A 23 0.38 -37.71 -7.24
N VAL A 24 0.11 -36.79 -6.32
CA VAL A 24 -1.24 -36.34 -5.97
C VAL A 24 -1.60 -35.17 -6.88
N LYS A 25 -2.52 -35.40 -7.82
CA LYS A 25 -3.03 -34.33 -8.67
C LYS A 25 -3.82 -33.31 -7.84
N CYS A 26 -3.55 -32.03 -8.09
CA CYS A 26 -4.29 -30.92 -7.51
C CYS A 26 -5.19 -30.28 -8.56
N GLU A 27 -6.39 -29.87 -8.13
CA GLU A 27 -7.34 -29.14 -8.97
C GLU A 27 -6.96 -27.66 -9.11
N GLU A 28 -6.29 -27.10 -8.10
CA GLU A 28 -5.89 -25.70 -8.05
C GLU A 28 -4.64 -25.52 -7.19
N TYR A 29 -3.80 -24.54 -7.55
CA TYR A 29 -2.78 -23.94 -6.70
C TYR A 29 -3.07 -22.45 -6.52
N VAL A 30 -3.22 -22.01 -5.27
CA VAL A 30 -3.21 -20.59 -4.92
C VAL A 30 -1.76 -20.14 -4.80
N CYS A 31 -1.39 -19.09 -5.51
CA CYS A 31 -0.05 -18.53 -5.56
C CYS A 31 -0.05 -17.12 -4.98
N SER A 32 0.59 -16.95 -3.83
CA SER A 32 0.80 -15.64 -3.19
C SER A 32 2.21 -15.14 -3.53
N VAL A 33 2.30 -13.91 -4.02
CA VAL A 33 3.52 -13.30 -4.55
C VAL A 33 3.99 -12.21 -3.59
N TYR A 34 5.26 -12.26 -3.23
CA TYR A 34 5.91 -11.31 -2.33
C TYR A 34 7.15 -10.75 -3.01
N MET A 35 7.59 -9.56 -2.62
CA MET A 35 8.92 -9.09 -2.97
C MET A 35 9.97 -10.01 -2.32
N ALA A 36 11.03 -10.38 -3.02
CA ALA A 36 12.07 -11.27 -2.47
C ALA A 36 12.81 -10.66 -1.26
N VAL A 37 12.74 -9.33 -1.10
CA VAL A 37 13.24 -8.62 0.08
C VAL A 37 12.32 -8.75 1.29
N ASP A 38 11.04 -9.11 1.09
CA ASP A 38 10.09 -9.40 2.16
C ASP A 38 10.27 -10.86 2.63
N THR A 39 11.18 -11.03 3.59
CA THR A 39 11.47 -12.34 4.18
C THR A 39 10.46 -12.78 5.25
N SER A 40 9.59 -11.88 5.72
CA SER A 40 8.52 -12.21 6.68
C SER A 40 7.24 -12.66 5.99
N PHE A 41 7.11 -12.42 4.68
CA PHE A 41 5.94 -12.73 3.87
C PHE A 41 4.67 -12.04 4.39
N GLU A 42 4.83 -10.80 4.87
CA GLU A 42 3.73 -10.01 5.45
C GLU A 42 3.03 -9.14 4.40
N ASN A 43 3.73 -8.78 3.32
CA ASN A 43 3.26 -7.84 2.31
C ASN A 43 3.10 -8.56 0.97
N CYS A 44 2.01 -9.32 0.84
CA CYS A 44 1.63 -9.94 -0.42
C CYS A 44 1.31 -8.85 -1.45
N VAL A 45 2.01 -8.85 -2.57
CA VAL A 45 1.87 -7.84 -3.63
C VAL A 45 0.93 -8.28 -4.75
N TYR A 46 0.69 -9.59 -4.86
CA TYR A 46 -0.20 -10.17 -5.85
C TYR A 46 -0.61 -11.60 -5.46
N GLU A 47 -1.81 -12.01 -5.86
CA GLU A 47 -2.30 -13.37 -5.68
C GLU A 47 -3.01 -13.83 -6.94
N PHE A 48 -2.77 -15.09 -7.34
CA PHE A 48 -3.43 -15.71 -8.47
C PHE A 48 -3.60 -17.21 -8.25
N ASN A 49 -4.54 -17.81 -8.98
CA ASN A 49 -4.78 -19.24 -8.96
C ASN A 49 -4.27 -19.88 -10.25
N MET A 50 -3.80 -21.12 -10.15
CA MET A 50 -3.43 -21.94 -11.30
C MET A 50 -4.24 -23.23 -11.30
N MET A 51 -4.80 -23.57 -12.45
CA MET A 51 -5.56 -24.79 -12.67
C MET A 51 -4.94 -25.63 -13.80
N PRO A 52 -5.05 -26.98 -13.73
CA PRO A 52 -4.65 -27.83 -14.83
C PRO A 52 -5.40 -27.50 -16.12
N SER A 53 -4.72 -27.58 -17.26
CA SER A 53 -5.23 -27.23 -18.61
C SER A 53 -5.52 -25.75 -18.85
N PHE A 54 -5.24 -24.88 -17.87
CA PHE A 54 -5.30 -23.43 -18.03
C PHE A 54 -3.89 -22.85 -17.90
N GLU A 55 -3.31 -22.89 -16.70
CA GLU A 55 -1.98 -22.35 -16.46
C GLU A 55 -0.87 -23.40 -16.64
N PHE A 56 -1.18 -24.70 -16.52
CA PHE A 56 -0.22 -25.79 -16.72
C PHE A 56 -0.88 -27.05 -17.32
N GLU A 57 -0.20 -27.70 -18.27
CA GLU A 57 -0.77 -28.86 -18.99
C GLU A 57 -0.52 -30.19 -18.25
N GLU A 58 0.71 -30.39 -17.79
CA GLU A 58 1.12 -31.61 -17.09
C GLU A 58 1.32 -31.36 -15.60
N HIS A 59 1.03 -32.36 -14.77
CA HIS A 59 1.31 -32.32 -13.34
C HIS A 59 2.78 -32.69 -13.08
N THR A 60 3.69 -31.84 -13.56
CA THR A 60 5.13 -31.95 -13.36
C THR A 60 5.66 -30.64 -12.78
N GLN A 61 6.77 -30.72 -12.05
CA GLN A 61 7.40 -29.54 -11.45
C GLN A 61 7.66 -28.45 -12.51
N MET A 62 8.22 -28.84 -13.65
CA MET A 62 8.56 -27.92 -14.74
C MET A 62 7.32 -27.25 -15.36
N SER A 63 6.24 -28.01 -15.59
CA SER A 63 5.00 -27.48 -16.16
C SER A 63 4.34 -26.46 -15.21
N ILE A 64 4.32 -26.75 -13.91
CA ILE A 64 3.77 -25.86 -12.89
C ILE A 64 4.64 -24.60 -12.72
N GLU A 65 5.96 -24.75 -12.63
CA GLU A 65 6.88 -23.60 -12.55
C GLU A 65 6.78 -22.70 -13.80
N ASN A 66 6.62 -23.29 -14.99
CA ASN A 66 6.37 -22.53 -16.22
C ASN A 66 5.04 -21.78 -16.18
N GLY A 67 3.99 -22.38 -15.63
CA GLY A 67 2.70 -21.69 -15.41
C GLY A 67 2.87 -20.46 -14.52
N ILE A 68 3.56 -20.60 -13.38
CA ILE A 68 3.87 -19.48 -12.48
C ILE A 68 4.63 -18.38 -13.23
N MET A 69 5.69 -18.74 -13.94
CA MET A 69 6.52 -17.77 -14.67
C MET A 69 5.72 -17.02 -15.73
N ASN A 70 4.89 -17.73 -16.51
CA ASN A 70 4.05 -17.12 -17.54
C ASN A 70 3.01 -16.16 -16.95
N THR A 71 2.36 -16.53 -15.85
CA THR A 71 1.40 -15.65 -15.18
C THR A 71 2.08 -14.40 -14.63
N ILE A 72 3.24 -14.56 -13.96
CA ILE A 72 4.02 -13.42 -13.48
C ILE A 72 4.46 -12.51 -14.62
N ASP A 73 4.92 -13.06 -15.74
CA ASP A 73 5.36 -12.28 -16.89
C ASP A 73 4.20 -11.56 -17.59
N SER A 74 3.04 -12.20 -17.71
CA SER A 74 1.81 -11.60 -18.25
C SER A 74 1.35 -10.41 -17.40
N ASP A 75 1.37 -10.58 -16.08
CA ASP A 75 0.78 -9.62 -15.15
C ASP A 75 1.81 -8.65 -14.55
N TYR A 76 3.07 -8.72 -15.00
CA TYR A 76 4.20 -8.01 -14.41
C TYR A 76 3.93 -6.52 -14.21
N ASP A 77 3.43 -5.83 -15.24
CA ASP A 77 3.13 -4.38 -15.16
C ASP A 77 2.04 -4.09 -14.11
N SER A 78 1.03 -4.94 -14.01
CA SER A 78 -0.03 -4.82 -12.98
C SER A 78 0.53 -5.04 -11.58
N ILE A 79 1.45 -6.00 -11.41
CA ILE A 79 2.15 -6.25 -10.15
C ILE A 79 2.99 -5.03 -9.76
N GLN A 80 3.75 -4.46 -10.70
CA GLN A 80 4.54 -3.24 -10.44
C GLN A 80 3.67 -2.04 -10.06
N LEU A 81 2.49 -1.90 -10.67
CA LEU A 81 1.53 -0.86 -10.29
C LEU A 81 1.00 -1.06 -8.87
N ASN A 82 0.71 -2.30 -8.46
CA ASN A 82 0.31 -2.60 -7.08
C ASN A 82 1.41 -2.23 -6.09
N ILE A 83 2.66 -2.61 -6.37
CA ILE A 83 3.83 -2.29 -5.54
C ILE A 83 3.97 -0.77 -5.38
N CYS A 84 3.99 -0.04 -6.50
CA CYS A 84 4.14 1.41 -6.50
C CYS A 84 3.01 2.10 -5.70
N ARG A 85 1.76 1.64 -5.89
CA ARG A 85 0.60 2.14 -5.16
C ARG A 85 0.74 1.91 -3.66
N ASP A 86 1.18 0.73 -3.25
CA ASP A 86 1.25 0.37 -1.83
C ASP A 86 2.44 1.09 -1.15
N GLU A 87 3.55 1.28 -1.85
CA GLU A 87 4.64 2.16 -1.40
C GLU A 87 4.19 3.61 -1.24
N LEU A 88 3.40 4.13 -2.18
CA LEU A 88 2.87 5.50 -2.11
C LEU A 88 1.94 5.66 -0.90
N LYS A 89 0.99 4.75 -0.70
CA LYS A 89 0.11 4.73 0.48
C LYS A 89 0.90 4.70 1.78
N ARG A 90 1.97 3.91 1.84
CA ARG A 90 2.83 3.83 3.02
C ARG A 90 3.53 5.17 3.29
N LYS A 91 4.06 5.82 2.24
CA LYS A 91 4.69 7.15 2.33
C LYS A 91 3.69 8.22 2.77
N GLU A 92 2.48 8.22 2.21
CA GLU A 92 1.39 9.11 2.61
C GLU A 92 1.05 8.93 4.09
N THR A 93 0.92 7.69 4.56
CA THR A 93 0.64 7.39 5.97
C THR A 93 1.77 7.87 6.88
N LEU A 94 3.04 7.64 6.49
CA LEU A 94 4.19 8.10 7.28
C LEU A 94 4.25 9.62 7.37
N LEU A 95 3.99 10.31 6.26
CA LEU A 95 3.97 11.76 6.21
C LEU A 95 2.83 12.32 7.07
N ALA A 96 1.62 11.78 6.95
CA ALA A 96 0.49 12.16 7.79
C ALA A 96 0.82 12.00 9.28
N ASN A 97 1.37 10.84 9.66
CA ASN A 97 1.77 10.59 11.04
C ASN A 97 2.84 11.57 11.55
N ALA A 98 3.82 11.90 10.70
CA ALA A 98 4.87 12.87 11.05
C ALA A 98 4.29 14.28 11.26
N ILE A 99 3.38 14.71 10.38
CA ILE A 99 2.73 16.02 10.49
C ILE A 99 1.85 16.07 11.75
N CYS A 100 1.05 15.03 12.01
CA CYS A 100 0.26 14.96 13.24
C CYS A 100 1.14 15.04 14.49
N HIS A 101 2.27 14.31 14.49
CA HIS A 101 3.22 14.36 15.60
C HIS A 101 3.78 15.77 15.83
N ILE A 102 4.13 16.49 14.75
CA ILE A 102 4.59 17.88 14.84
C ILE A 102 3.49 18.76 15.46
N GLY A 103 2.25 18.62 14.97
CA GLY A 103 1.13 19.41 15.44
C GLY A 103 0.76 19.17 16.90
N GLU A 104 0.85 17.92 17.34
CA GLU A 104 0.45 17.51 18.70
C GLU A 104 1.54 17.75 19.76
N PHE A 105 2.82 17.62 19.40
CA PHE A 105 3.90 17.51 20.39
C PHE A 105 5.08 18.48 20.20
N GLU A 106 5.32 18.99 18.99
CA GLU A 106 6.52 19.79 18.71
C GLU A 106 6.20 21.28 18.55
N SER A 107 5.38 21.64 17.55
CA SER A 107 4.97 23.03 17.31
C SER A 107 3.66 23.11 16.51
N GLY A 108 2.53 23.11 17.23
CA GLY A 108 1.20 23.22 16.63
C GLY A 108 0.95 24.57 15.96
N GLU A 109 1.37 25.66 16.59
CA GLU A 109 1.16 27.03 16.07
C GLU A 109 1.92 27.26 14.75
N ASP A 110 3.20 26.90 14.68
CA ASP A 110 4.00 27.03 13.45
C ASP A 110 3.49 26.12 12.32
N LEU A 111 2.98 24.93 12.68
CA LEU A 111 2.36 24.03 11.72
C LEU A 111 1.05 24.63 11.18
N TYR A 112 0.20 25.20 12.04
CA TYR A 112 -1.01 25.89 11.61
C TYR A 112 -0.69 27.08 10.68
N ASP A 113 0.25 27.94 11.06
CA ASP A 113 0.69 29.06 10.21
C ASP A 113 1.20 28.57 8.85
N THR A 114 1.98 27.49 8.82
CA THR A 114 2.46 26.90 7.57
C THR A 114 1.28 26.43 6.69
N LEU A 115 0.34 25.66 7.24
CA LEU A 115 -0.80 25.13 6.49
C LEU A 115 -1.73 26.25 6.00
N LYS A 116 -2.06 27.20 6.87
CA LYS A 116 -2.96 28.33 6.57
C LYS A 116 -2.31 29.36 5.65
N ASN A 117 -1.11 29.83 5.99
CA ASN A 117 -0.51 31.00 5.36
C ASN A 117 0.48 30.66 4.24
N GLN A 118 1.14 29.50 4.26
CA GLN A 118 2.06 29.10 3.18
C GLN A 118 1.39 28.15 2.18
N VAL A 119 0.72 27.10 2.66
CA VAL A 119 0.03 26.11 1.81
C VAL A 119 -1.35 26.62 1.35
N LYS A 120 -1.90 27.64 2.03
CA LYS A 120 -3.19 28.28 1.70
C LYS A 120 -4.41 27.38 1.92
N MET A 121 -4.34 26.49 2.91
CA MET A 121 -5.48 25.69 3.34
C MET A 121 -6.45 26.54 4.19
N THR A 122 -7.73 26.31 4.03
CA THR A 122 -8.77 26.81 4.93
C THR A 122 -8.82 26.00 6.23
N ASP A 123 -9.37 26.56 7.29
CA ASP A 123 -9.51 25.87 8.58
C ASP A 123 -10.36 24.59 8.44
N GLU A 124 -11.35 24.61 7.54
CA GLU A 124 -12.16 23.45 7.22
C GLU A 124 -11.36 22.36 6.48
N GLU A 125 -10.53 22.71 5.50
CA GLU A 125 -9.62 21.76 4.84
C GLU A 125 -8.59 21.18 5.82
N ILE A 126 -8.08 21.97 6.76
CA ILE A 126 -7.15 21.53 7.81
C ILE A 126 -7.84 20.50 8.72
N SER A 127 -9.06 20.78 9.18
CA SER A 127 -9.81 19.84 10.03
C SER A 127 -10.23 18.58 9.26
N GLN A 128 -10.69 18.70 8.00
CA GLN A 128 -11.04 17.55 7.16
C GLN A 128 -9.83 16.66 6.84
N SER A 129 -8.61 17.22 6.88
CA SER A 129 -7.37 16.46 6.73
C SER A 129 -6.95 15.73 8.02
N GLY A 130 -7.72 15.84 9.10
CA GLY A 130 -7.50 15.14 10.36
C GLY A 130 -6.63 15.88 11.38
N PHE A 131 -6.29 17.15 11.15
CA PHE A 131 -5.46 17.96 12.05
C PHE A 131 -6.31 18.67 13.12
N ASP A 132 -7.15 17.91 13.82
CA ASP A 132 -8.07 18.43 14.83
C ASP A 132 -7.35 19.02 16.06
N SER A 133 -6.10 18.62 16.30
CA SER A 133 -5.23 19.21 17.34
C SER A 133 -4.96 20.69 17.11
N LEU A 134 -5.07 21.19 15.87
CA LEU A 134 -4.81 22.58 15.51
C LEU A 134 -6.02 23.51 15.66
N LYS A 135 -7.19 22.99 16.07
CA LYS A 135 -8.44 23.78 16.20
C LYS A 135 -8.31 24.98 17.13
N GLU A 136 -7.40 24.93 18.11
CA GLU A 136 -7.16 26.06 19.01
C GLU A 136 -6.56 27.29 18.32
N PHE A 137 -5.97 27.12 17.14
CA PHE A 137 -5.38 28.20 16.34
C PHE A 137 -6.30 28.73 15.25
N PHE A 138 -7.47 28.12 15.05
CA PHE A 138 -8.38 28.51 13.97
C PHE A 138 -8.87 29.95 14.18
N GLU A 139 -8.99 30.68 13.08
CA GLU A 139 -9.42 32.06 13.14
C GLU A 139 -10.90 32.11 13.50
N ASP A 140 -11.22 32.67 14.66
CA ASP A 140 -12.60 33.01 15.00
C ASP A 140 -13.10 34.06 14.00
N GLU A 141 -14.13 33.75 13.19
CA GLU A 141 -14.75 34.67 12.22
C GLU A 141 -15.23 36.00 12.86
N THR A 142 -15.25 36.08 14.20
CA THR A 142 -15.63 37.26 14.96
C THR A 142 -14.54 38.33 15.09
N GLU A 143 -13.25 37.99 14.97
CA GLU A 143 -12.17 38.97 15.11
C GLU A 143 -12.00 39.82 13.84
N THR A 144 -12.17 39.25 12.65
CA THR A 144 -12.09 40.00 11.38
C THR A 144 -13.21 41.03 11.22
N GLN A 145 -14.35 40.85 11.89
CA GLN A 145 -15.44 41.83 11.90
C GLN A 145 -15.23 43.01 12.88
N LYS A 146 -14.42 42.85 13.94
CA LYS A 146 -14.14 43.97 14.86
C LYS A 146 -13.20 45.02 14.27
N ILE A 147 -12.26 44.61 13.42
CA ILE A 147 -11.28 45.52 12.82
C ILE A 147 -11.91 46.37 11.70
N GLY A 148 -12.93 45.84 11.01
CA GLY A 148 -13.66 46.56 9.96
C GLY A 148 -14.72 47.56 10.45
N LEU A 149 -15.19 47.43 11.70
CA LEU A 149 -16.21 48.32 12.29
C LEU A 149 -15.64 49.44 13.19
N SER A 150 -14.33 49.44 13.47
CA SER A 150 -13.67 50.48 14.27
C SER A 150 -13.22 51.71 13.46
N LEU A 151 -13.45 51.74 12.15
CA LEU A 151 -13.07 52.86 11.26
C LEU A 151 -14.27 53.54 10.57
N GLY A 152 -15.48 53.36 11.10
CA GLY A 152 -16.72 54.04 10.65
C GLY A 152 -17.16 55.15 11.58
#